data_AF-A0A6G9XMZ9-F1
#
_entry.id   AF-A0A6G9XMZ9-F1
#
_cell.length_a   1.000
_cell.length_b   1.000
_cell.length_c   1.000
_cell.angle_alpha   90.00
_cell.angle_beta   90.00
_cell.angle_gamma   90.00
#
_symmetry.space_group_name_H-M   'P 1'
#
loop_
_entity.id
_entity.type
_entity.pdbx_description
1 polymer ?
#
loop_
_entity_poly.entity_id
_entity_poly.type
_entity_poly.pdbx_seq_one_letter_code
_entity_poly.pdbx_strand_id
1 'polypeptide(L)'
;MERSWRLSGLEYLVLRERLADRTYNWPFTYISDIRGYYDFQFAKARVWGELQAAWDPTLADVLVKSLRPDLRLVVHAEDYSAARRLDGLIVMAAKIFGDRAVLIQGFSSKMPESHDELEITECDAASLTRLLVDRLPPMAAGSWPRVELLAAAGEQELDHWHGRNSMYDQGDRDVDARCLQWQAAPKSVVGRVEITHGHSVFGPSGQVTKWLVWEDHPGDGRYVIGMETPPAAVAVDAAGLRALIDRHCGELMLVRDDESRAGRAKVSVYDDGQ
;
A
#
# COMPACT_ATOMS: atom_id res chain seq x y z
N MET A 1 3.83 -2.13 21.53
CA MET A 1 3.17 -0.90 22.06
C MET A 1 2.77 -0.04 20.89
N GLU A 2 1.52 0.41 20.81
CA GLU A 2 1.03 1.26 19.73
C GLU A 2 0.97 2.72 20.19
N ARG A 3 1.40 3.64 19.31
CA ARG A 3 1.32 5.08 19.54
C ARG A 3 0.81 5.75 18.28
N SER A 4 -0.09 6.72 18.42
CA SER A 4 -0.68 7.42 17.29
C SER A 4 -0.58 8.93 17.41
N TRP A 5 -0.42 9.60 16.27
CA TRP A 5 -0.45 11.04 16.10
C TRP A 5 -1.44 11.40 15.00
N ARG A 6 -2.03 12.59 15.11
CA ARG A 6 -2.84 13.19 14.05
C ARG A 6 -2.21 14.49 13.61
N LEU A 7 -2.11 14.66 12.30
CA LEU A 7 -1.54 15.85 11.67
C LEU A 7 -2.46 16.29 10.55
N SER A 8 -2.55 17.59 10.32
CA SER A 8 -3.02 18.12 9.05
C SER A 8 -2.05 17.77 7.91
N GLY A 9 -2.54 17.79 6.67
CA GLY A 9 -1.72 17.62 5.48
C GLY A 9 -0.59 18.66 5.39
N LEU A 10 -0.82 19.89 5.86
CA LEU A 10 0.21 20.94 5.91
C LEU A 10 1.27 20.66 6.97
N GLU A 11 0.89 20.25 8.18
CA GLU A 11 1.85 19.87 9.23
C GLU A 11 2.74 18.72 8.77
N TYR A 12 2.14 17.70 8.16
CA TYR A 12 2.90 16.56 7.64
C TYR A 12 3.85 16.96 6.50
N LEU A 13 3.41 17.83 5.58
CA LEU A 13 4.27 18.40 4.54
C LEU A 13 5.46 19.14 5.16
N VAL A 14 5.20 20.05 6.10
CA VAL A 14 6.24 20.86 6.77
C VAL A 14 7.23 19.97 7.51
N LEU A 15 6.77 18.96 8.26
CA LEU A 15 7.67 18.03 8.95
C LEU A 15 8.60 17.30 7.97
N ARG A 16 8.07 16.79 6.86
CA ARG A 16 8.88 16.05 5.89
C ARG A 16 9.92 16.91 5.18
N GLU A 17 9.55 18.14 4.84
CA GLU A 17 10.50 19.08 4.28
C GLU A 17 11.59 19.45 5.28
N ARG A 18 11.22 19.77 6.53
CA ARG A 18 12.17 20.23 7.54
C ARG A 18 13.09 19.13 8.07
N LEU A 19 12.59 17.90 8.19
CA LEU A 19 13.35 16.78 8.75
C LEU A 19 14.15 16.01 7.71
N ALA A 20 13.78 16.10 6.43
CA ALA A 20 14.36 15.24 5.42
C ALA A 20 14.60 15.88 4.05
N ASP A 21 14.28 17.15 3.90
CA ASP A 21 14.39 17.86 2.62
C ASP A 21 13.61 17.12 1.50
N ARG A 22 12.42 16.61 1.85
CA ARG A 22 11.54 15.86 0.93
C ARG A 22 10.17 16.53 0.83
N THR A 23 9.83 16.98 -0.37
CA THR A 23 8.50 17.52 -0.71
C THR A 23 7.56 16.44 -1.25
N TYR A 24 8.08 15.47 -1.99
CA TYR A 24 7.26 14.41 -2.61
C TYR A 24 6.74 13.42 -1.56
N ASN A 25 5.41 13.29 -1.45
CA ASN A 25 4.74 12.61 -0.34
C ASN A 25 3.91 11.39 -0.73
N TRP A 26 4.26 10.72 -1.82
CA TRP A 26 3.52 9.54 -2.28
C TRP A 26 3.26 8.54 -1.14
N PRO A 27 2.05 7.97 -1.01
CA PRO A 27 0.88 8.16 -1.88
C PRO A 27 0.04 9.40 -1.54
N PHE A 28 0.39 10.15 -0.51
CA PHE A 28 -0.36 11.30 -0.05
C PHE A 28 -0.01 12.56 -0.85
N THR A 29 -1.03 13.35 -1.11
CA THR A 29 -0.92 14.66 -1.74
C THR A 29 -1.66 15.64 -0.86
N TYR A 30 -1.03 16.77 -0.53
CA TYR A 30 -1.70 17.88 0.14
C TYR A 30 -1.93 18.99 -0.88
N ILE A 31 -3.18 19.38 -1.07
CA ILE A 31 -3.56 20.47 -1.97
C ILE A 31 -3.99 21.66 -1.10
N SER A 32 -3.18 22.70 -1.10
CA SER A 32 -3.45 23.94 -0.37
C SER A 32 -4.52 24.77 -1.07
N ASP A 33 -5.41 25.41 -0.30
CA ASP A 33 -6.31 26.46 -0.78
C ASP A 33 -5.66 27.85 -0.77
N ILE A 34 -4.46 27.98 -0.22
CA ILE A 34 -3.67 29.22 -0.19
C ILE A 34 -3.09 29.48 -1.59
N ARG A 35 -3.62 30.50 -2.27
CA ARG A 35 -3.25 30.84 -3.67
C ARG A 35 -1.90 31.54 -3.81
N GLY A 36 -1.45 32.27 -2.78
CA GLY A 36 -0.23 33.07 -2.81
C GLY A 36 1.01 32.29 -2.39
N TYR A 37 2.10 32.36 -3.17
CA TYR A 37 3.36 31.70 -2.81
C TYR A 37 3.90 32.19 -1.47
N TYR A 38 3.97 33.51 -1.25
CA TYR A 38 4.48 34.08 0.00
C TYR A 38 3.58 33.75 1.18
N ASP A 39 2.26 33.80 1.00
CA ASP A 39 1.28 33.41 2.03
C ASP A 39 1.45 31.94 2.40
N PHE A 40 1.71 31.07 1.42
CA PHE A 40 1.96 29.66 1.65
C PHE A 40 3.27 29.42 2.40
N GLN A 41 4.36 30.12 2.04
CA GLN A 41 5.62 30.03 2.78
C GLN A 41 5.47 30.55 4.22
N PHE A 42 4.71 31.64 4.42
CA PHE A 42 4.40 32.17 5.75
C PHE A 42 3.60 31.16 6.57
N ALA A 43 2.58 30.53 5.97
CA ALA A 43 1.81 29.48 6.62
C ALA A 43 2.70 28.30 7.05
N LYS A 44 3.62 27.85 6.19
CA LYS A 44 4.60 26.81 6.52
C LYS A 44 5.53 27.20 7.66
N ALA A 45 6.02 28.45 7.67
CA ALA A 45 6.88 28.95 8.74
C ALA A 45 6.14 29.03 10.09
N ARG A 46 4.87 29.49 10.08
CA ARG A 46 4.01 29.50 11.27
C ARG A 46 3.78 28.08 11.81
N VAL A 47 3.37 27.16 10.94
CA VAL A 47 3.16 25.75 11.30
C VAL A 47 4.42 25.12 11.85
N TRP A 48 5.59 25.43 11.28
CA TRP A 48 6.86 24.95 11.82
C TRP A 48 7.11 25.48 13.24
N GLY A 49 6.87 26.76 13.51
CA GLY A 49 6.99 27.32 14.86
C GLY A 49 6.06 26.65 15.88
N GLU A 50 4.82 26.32 15.47
CA GLU A 50 3.84 25.60 16.29
C GLU A 50 4.30 24.16 16.58
N LEU A 51 4.79 23.44 15.55
CA LEU A 51 5.34 22.10 15.69
C LEU A 51 6.60 22.06 16.58
N GLN A 52 7.45 23.09 16.51
CA GLN A 52 8.62 23.21 17.40
C GLN A 52 8.21 23.47 18.85
N ALA A 53 7.15 24.25 19.08
CA ALA A 53 6.63 24.48 20.43
C ALA A 53 6.00 23.21 21.03
N ALA A 54 5.37 22.38 20.20
CA ALA A 54 4.75 21.10 20.57
C ALA A 54 5.62 19.88 20.18
N TRP A 55 6.95 20.04 20.21
CA TRP A 55 7.88 19.06 19.65
C TRP A 55 7.77 17.68 20.31
N ASP A 56 7.44 16.66 19.51
CA ASP A 56 7.57 15.26 19.89
C ASP A 56 8.80 14.64 19.19
N PRO A 57 9.90 14.38 19.92
CA PRO A 57 11.09 13.78 19.34
C PRO A 57 10.84 12.36 18.82
N THR A 58 9.84 11.66 19.35
CA THR A 58 9.49 10.29 18.91
C THR A 58 8.87 10.33 17.53
N LEU A 59 7.93 11.25 17.30
CA LEU A 59 7.33 11.43 15.97
C LEU A 59 8.40 11.76 14.94
N ALA A 60 9.31 12.66 15.27
CA ALA A 60 10.41 13.05 14.38
C ALA A 60 11.32 11.86 14.02
N ASP A 61 11.73 11.07 15.03
CA ASP A 61 12.54 9.87 14.84
C ASP A 61 11.84 8.82 13.96
N VAL A 62 10.56 8.54 14.24
CA VAL A 62 9.73 7.63 13.43
C VAL A 62 9.65 8.11 11.99
N LEU A 63 9.35 9.40 11.76
CA LEU A 63 9.26 9.95 10.41
C LEU A 63 10.58 9.81 9.66
N VAL A 64 11.70 10.19 10.29
CA VAL A 64 13.04 10.11 9.68
C VAL A 64 13.41 8.67 9.33
N LYS A 65 13.25 7.73 10.28
CA LYS A 65 13.53 6.30 10.04
C LYS A 65 12.65 5.72 8.94
N SER A 66 11.38 6.12 8.89
CA SER A 66 10.43 5.66 7.87
C SER A 66 10.77 6.12 6.44
N LEU A 67 11.74 7.00 6.23
CA LEU A 67 12.14 7.44 4.89
C LEU A 67 13.10 6.49 4.18
N ARG A 68 13.75 5.61 4.94
CA ARG A 68 14.55 4.51 4.40
C ARG A 68 13.97 3.17 4.86
N PRO A 69 12.71 2.88 4.48
CA PRO A 69 12.08 1.66 4.93
C PRO A 69 12.73 0.45 4.27
N ASP A 70 12.62 -0.68 4.97
CA ASP A 70 13.00 -2.01 4.51
C ASP A 70 11.93 -2.59 3.57
N LEU A 71 10.67 -2.32 3.91
CA LEU A 71 9.49 -2.61 3.10
C LEU A 71 8.54 -1.43 3.14
N ARG A 72 7.87 -1.22 2.02
CA ARG A 72 6.80 -0.25 1.87
C ARG A 72 5.55 -0.96 1.39
N LEU A 73 4.43 -0.67 2.04
CA LEU A 73 3.11 -1.08 1.63
C LEU A 73 2.29 0.16 1.29
N VAL A 74 1.52 0.11 0.22
CA VAL A 74 0.56 1.15 -0.14
C VAL A 74 -0.79 0.51 -0.40
N VAL A 75 -1.83 1.07 0.20
CA VAL A 75 -3.21 0.63 0.04
C VAL A 75 -3.98 1.74 -0.61
N HIS A 76 -4.68 1.41 -1.69
CA HIS A 76 -5.70 2.24 -2.31
C HIS A 76 -6.98 1.42 -2.43
N ALA A 77 -8.09 1.92 -1.90
CA ALA A 77 -9.39 1.30 -2.08
C ALA A 77 -10.51 2.34 -2.16
N GLU A 78 -11.60 1.94 -2.77
CA GLU A 78 -12.87 2.67 -2.77
C GLU A 78 -13.94 1.78 -2.14
N ASP A 79 -14.59 2.29 -1.10
CA ASP A 79 -15.81 1.75 -0.50
C ASP A 79 -17.04 2.44 -1.13
N TYR A 80 -17.67 1.74 -2.05
CA TYR A 80 -18.89 2.16 -2.75
C TYR A 80 -20.14 2.14 -1.87
N SER A 81 -20.07 1.57 -0.66
CA SER A 81 -21.17 1.59 0.31
C SER A 81 -21.17 2.84 1.19
N ALA A 82 -20.09 3.63 1.17
CA ALA A 82 -19.98 4.84 1.97
C ALA A 82 -21.00 5.92 1.57
N ALA A 83 -21.54 6.63 2.58
CA ALA A 83 -22.56 7.67 2.37
C ALA A 83 -22.06 8.85 1.52
N ARG A 84 -20.78 9.19 1.64
CA ARG A 84 -20.09 10.16 0.80
C ARG A 84 -18.92 9.48 0.12
N ARG A 85 -18.69 9.84 -1.15
CA ARG A 85 -17.54 9.35 -1.92
C ARG A 85 -16.22 9.52 -1.17
N LEU A 86 -16.00 10.69 -0.55
CA LEU A 86 -14.75 10.98 0.15
C LEU A 86 -14.52 10.08 1.38
N ASP A 87 -15.59 9.71 2.08
CA ASP A 87 -15.51 8.84 3.26
C ASP A 87 -15.19 7.39 2.85
N GLY A 88 -15.50 7.02 1.60
CA GLY A 88 -15.18 5.72 1.02
C GLY A 88 -13.77 5.61 0.42
N LEU A 89 -13.00 6.71 0.36
CA LEU A 89 -11.62 6.65 -0.12
C LEU A 89 -10.70 6.15 0.99
N ILE A 90 -10.07 4.99 0.78
CA ILE A 90 -9.14 4.40 1.73
C ILE A 90 -7.75 4.50 1.13
N VAL A 91 -6.91 5.38 1.69
CA VAL A 91 -5.51 5.52 1.30
C VAL A 91 -4.63 5.33 2.52
N MET A 92 -3.77 4.32 2.48
CA MET A 92 -2.81 4.05 3.54
C MET A 92 -1.41 3.81 2.99
N ALA A 93 -0.41 4.19 3.77
CA ALA A 93 0.98 3.85 3.53
C ALA A 93 1.57 3.22 4.79
N ALA A 94 2.04 2.00 4.67
CA ALA A 94 2.69 1.26 5.74
C ALA A 94 4.18 1.12 5.43
N LYS A 95 5.03 1.19 6.44
CA LYS A 95 6.48 1.09 6.25
C LYS A 95 7.11 0.33 7.41
N ILE A 96 7.96 -0.64 7.09
CA ILE A 96 8.76 -1.40 8.06
C ILE A 96 10.19 -0.86 8.03
N PHE A 97 10.80 -0.66 9.19
CA PHE A 97 12.18 -0.23 9.34
C PHE A 97 12.79 -0.89 10.60
N GLY A 98 13.57 -1.95 10.40
CA GLY A 98 14.04 -2.80 11.49
C GLY A 98 12.90 -3.57 12.15
N ASP A 99 12.82 -3.51 13.48
CA ASP A 99 11.78 -4.15 14.30
C ASP A 99 10.54 -3.26 14.52
N ARG A 100 10.56 -2.05 13.96
CA ARG A 100 9.47 -1.07 14.04
C ARG A 100 8.77 -0.90 12.71
N ALA A 101 7.54 -0.43 12.78
CA ALA A 101 6.77 -0.03 11.62
C ALA A 101 5.90 1.19 11.89
N VAL A 102 5.51 1.86 10.82
CA VAL A 102 4.52 2.94 10.85
C VAL A 102 3.43 2.67 9.83
N LEU A 103 2.18 2.85 10.23
CA LEU A 103 1.02 2.93 9.35
C LEU A 103 0.56 4.39 9.30
N ILE A 104 0.42 4.94 8.11
CA ILE A 104 -0.11 6.27 7.88
C ILE A 104 -1.42 6.09 7.11
N GLN A 105 -2.51 6.64 7.62
CA GLN A 105 -3.80 6.70 6.93
C GLN A 105 -4.09 8.16 6.58
N GLY A 106 -4.42 8.42 5.31
CA GLY A 106 -4.78 9.75 4.85
C GLY A 106 -6.30 9.89 4.72
N PHE A 107 -6.81 11.08 5.04
CA PHE A 107 -8.22 11.41 4.99
C PHE A 107 -8.46 12.64 4.12
N SER A 108 -9.44 12.55 3.24
CA SER A 108 -9.83 13.61 2.31
C SER A 108 -11.11 14.27 2.78
N SER A 109 -11.08 15.59 3.02
CA SER A 109 -12.26 16.35 3.45
C SER A 109 -12.84 17.22 2.34
N LYS A 110 -11.98 17.71 1.43
CA LYS A 110 -12.33 18.66 0.37
C LYS A 110 -12.29 18.04 -1.03
N MET A 111 -11.22 17.33 -1.37
CA MET A 111 -10.94 16.82 -2.71
C MET A 111 -10.47 15.37 -2.65
N PRO A 112 -10.91 14.49 -3.58
CA PRO A 112 -10.48 13.09 -3.62
C PRO A 112 -8.97 12.90 -3.68
N GLU A 113 -8.27 13.82 -4.35
CA GLU A 113 -6.82 13.74 -4.56
C GLU A 113 -6.03 14.33 -3.37
N SER A 114 -6.69 15.08 -2.48
CA SER A 114 -6.05 15.75 -1.33
C SER A 114 -6.21 14.92 -0.05
N HIS A 115 -5.18 14.88 0.76
CA HIS A 115 -5.16 14.29 2.09
C HIS A 115 -4.97 15.42 3.09
N ASP A 116 -6.08 15.88 3.64
CA ASP A 116 -6.17 17.07 4.47
C ASP A 116 -5.82 16.77 5.93
N GLU A 117 -6.02 15.52 6.36
CA GLU A 117 -5.63 14.98 7.67
C GLU A 117 -4.93 13.64 7.47
N LEU A 118 -3.96 13.34 8.34
CA LEU A 118 -3.27 12.08 8.40
C LEU A 118 -3.24 11.56 9.84
N GLU A 119 -3.52 10.28 10.00
CA GLU A 119 -3.28 9.54 11.22
C GLU A 119 -2.03 8.68 11.04
N ILE A 120 -1.04 8.87 11.91
CA ILE A 120 0.22 8.13 11.91
C ILE A 120 0.20 7.22 13.14
N THR A 121 0.39 5.92 12.95
CA THR A 121 0.45 4.94 14.03
C THR A 121 1.76 4.17 13.96
N GLU A 122 2.60 4.30 14.99
CA GLU A 122 3.79 3.48 15.17
C GLU A 122 3.43 2.18 15.89
N CYS A 123 3.98 1.06 15.42
CA CYS A 123 3.80 -0.26 16.00
C CYS A 123 5.06 -1.12 15.83
N ASP A 124 5.04 -2.30 16.44
CA ASP A 124 6.05 -3.35 16.19
C ASP A 124 5.86 -3.91 14.77
N ALA A 125 6.94 -4.20 14.05
CA ALA A 125 6.88 -4.66 12.65
C ALA A 125 5.97 -5.88 12.46
N ALA A 126 5.98 -6.82 13.41
CA ALA A 126 5.13 -8.02 13.40
C ALA A 126 3.62 -7.73 13.57
N SER A 127 3.25 -6.52 14.00
CA SER A 127 1.85 -6.11 14.18
C SER A 127 1.30 -5.29 13.01
N LEU A 128 2.16 -4.85 12.07
CA LEU A 128 1.79 -3.91 11.01
C LEU A 128 0.62 -4.42 10.16
N THR A 129 0.72 -5.65 9.68
CA THR A 129 -0.28 -6.22 8.76
C THR A 129 -1.63 -6.40 9.44
N ARG A 130 -1.64 -6.78 10.72
CA ARG A 130 -2.87 -6.82 11.52
C ARG A 130 -3.50 -5.42 11.57
N LEU A 131 -2.70 -4.42 11.97
CA LEU A 131 -3.18 -3.04 12.08
C LEU A 131 -3.71 -2.50 10.74
N LEU A 132 -3.04 -2.82 9.63
CA LEU A 132 -3.47 -2.44 8.28
C LEU A 132 -4.82 -3.07 7.92
N VAL A 133 -5.00 -4.38 8.14
CA VAL A 133 -6.25 -5.07 7.81
C VAL A 133 -7.39 -4.65 8.74
N ASP A 134 -7.10 -4.38 10.01
CA ASP A 134 -8.09 -3.88 10.99
C ASP A 134 -8.65 -2.49 10.60
N ARG A 135 -7.97 -1.74 9.72
CA ARG A 135 -8.44 -0.45 9.18
C ARG A 135 -9.30 -0.59 7.93
N LEU A 136 -9.40 -1.78 7.35
CA LEU A 136 -10.29 -2.05 6.22
C LEU A 136 -11.71 -2.33 6.71
N PRO A 137 -12.75 -2.05 5.90
CA PRO A 137 -14.11 -2.48 6.21
C PRO A 137 -14.15 -3.98 6.53
N PRO A 138 -14.84 -4.41 7.59
CA PRO A 138 -14.92 -5.81 7.95
C PRO A 138 -15.73 -6.57 6.89
N MET A 139 -15.21 -7.71 6.45
CA MET A 139 -15.89 -8.60 5.51
C MET A 139 -15.48 -10.05 5.80
N ALA A 140 -16.46 -10.95 5.77
CA ALA A 140 -16.20 -12.39 5.88
C ALA A 140 -15.55 -12.93 4.59
N ALA A 141 -14.96 -14.12 4.64
CA ALA A 141 -14.53 -14.80 3.43
C ALA A 141 -15.74 -15.08 2.51
N GLY A 142 -15.52 -14.96 1.20
CA GLY A 142 -16.50 -15.40 0.21
C GLY A 142 -16.90 -16.87 0.36
N SER A 143 -18.10 -17.21 -0.10
CA SER A 143 -18.64 -18.56 0.00
C SER A 143 -17.96 -19.57 -0.93
N TRP A 144 -17.34 -19.10 -2.02
CA TRP A 144 -16.61 -19.94 -2.96
C TRP A 144 -15.11 -19.92 -2.65
N PRO A 145 -14.47 -21.06 -2.33
CA PRO A 145 -13.05 -21.06 -1.96
C PRO A 145 -12.13 -20.46 -3.02
N ARG A 146 -12.46 -20.69 -4.30
CA ARG A 146 -11.70 -20.22 -5.46
C ARG A 146 -12.62 -20.07 -6.66
N VAL A 147 -12.47 -18.96 -7.39
CA VAL A 147 -13.10 -18.69 -8.67
C VAL A 147 -12.00 -18.44 -9.68
N GLU A 148 -11.90 -19.30 -10.69
CA GLU A 148 -10.94 -19.10 -11.78
C GLU A 148 -11.43 -17.94 -12.65
N LEU A 149 -10.52 -17.01 -12.97
CA LEU A 149 -10.84 -15.84 -13.78
C LEU A 149 -10.45 -16.12 -15.23
N LEU A 150 -11.42 -15.95 -16.13
CA LEU A 150 -11.13 -15.92 -17.55
C LEU A 150 -10.27 -14.70 -17.86
N ALA A 151 -9.17 -14.89 -18.59
CA ALA A 151 -8.41 -13.78 -19.13
C ALA A 151 -9.35 -12.97 -20.03
N ALA A 152 -9.50 -11.68 -19.75
CA ALA A 152 -10.35 -10.81 -20.55
C ALA A 152 -9.94 -10.88 -22.03
N ALA A 153 -10.82 -11.40 -22.87
CA ALA A 153 -10.66 -11.40 -24.32
C ALA A 153 -10.95 -9.98 -24.83
N GLY A 154 -10.01 -9.06 -24.61
CA GLY A 154 -10.09 -7.70 -25.14
C GLY A 154 -9.83 -6.62 -24.10
N GLU A 155 -8.56 -6.37 -23.83
CA GLU A 155 -8.03 -5.02 -23.53
C GLU A 155 -6.53 -5.04 -23.83
N GLN A 156 -6.22 -4.89 -25.11
CA GLN A 156 -4.90 -4.51 -25.60
C GLN A 156 -4.66 -3.04 -25.22
N GLU A 157 -4.33 -2.74 -23.97
CA GLU A 157 -3.64 -1.47 -23.63
C GLU A 157 -3.09 -1.40 -22.21
N LEU A 158 -2.56 -2.50 -21.64
CA LEU A 158 -1.50 -2.41 -20.63
C LEU A 158 -0.49 -3.55 -20.88
N ASP A 159 0.64 -3.14 -21.45
CA ASP A 159 1.64 -3.99 -22.08
C ASP A 159 2.26 -5.08 -21.19
N HIS A 160 2.57 -6.19 -21.87
CA HIS A 160 3.31 -7.39 -21.43
C HIS A 160 2.52 -8.49 -20.70
N TRP A 161 1.50 -9.06 -21.36
CA TRP A 161 1.07 -10.43 -21.08
C TRP A 161 0.99 -11.24 -22.37
N HIS A 162 1.94 -12.15 -22.58
CA HIS A 162 1.96 -13.04 -23.74
C HIS A 162 0.81 -14.05 -23.64
N GLY A 163 -0.19 -13.90 -24.51
CA GLY A 163 -1.29 -14.83 -24.68
C GLY A 163 -0.83 -16.17 -25.28
N ARG A 164 -1.25 -17.27 -24.65
CA ARG A 164 -1.30 -18.59 -25.26
C ARG A 164 -2.78 -18.99 -25.37
N ASN A 165 -3.18 -19.37 -26.58
CA ASN A 165 -4.53 -19.76 -26.96
C ASN A 165 -5.04 -20.97 -26.17
N SER A 166 -6.31 -20.88 -25.77
CA SER A 166 -7.13 -21.97 -25.26
C SER A 166 -7.50 -22.96 -26.38
N MET A 167 -7.21 -24.24 -26.16
CA MET A 167 -7.95 -25.37 -26.71
C MET A 167 -8.14 -26.36 -25.56
N TYR A 168 -9.33 -26.99 -25.53
CA TYR A 168 -9.88 -28.01 -24.62
C TYR A 168 -10.96 -27.46 -23.66
N ASP A 169 -12.09 -28.09 -23.37
CA ASP A 169 -13.01 -29.06 -24.02
C ASP A 169 -14.17 -29.25 -23.01
N GLN A 170 -15.41 -28.90 -23.39
CA GLN A 170 -16.73 -29.32 -22.87
C GLN A 170 -17.08 -29.41 -21.35
N GLY A 171 -16.15 -29.27 -20.40
CA GLY A 171 -16.42 -29.09 -18.96
C GLY A 171 -16.42 -27.61 -18.50
N ASP A 172 -16.10 -26.71 -19.43
CA ASP A 172 -15.77 -25.30 -19.19
C ASP A 172 -16.99 -24.39 -18.97
N ARG A 173 -18.18 -24.80 -19.42
CA ARG A 173 -19.38 -23.93 -19.39
C ARG A 173 -19.78 -23.51 -17.97
N ASP A 174 -19.57 -24.38 -16.98
CA ASP A 174 -19.91 -24.09 -15.57
C ASP A 174 -18.84 -23.21 -14.90
N VAL A 175 -17.58 -23.33 -15.32
CA VAL A 175 -16.49 -22.43 -14.88
C VAL A 175 -16.69 -21.05 -15.47
N ASP A 176 -17.00 -20.97 -16.77
CA ASP A 176 -17.31 -19.73 -17.48
C ASP A 176 -18.52 -19.01 -16.87
N ALA A 177 -19.62 -19.73 -16.64
CA ALA A 177 -20.82 -19.15 -16.05
C ALA A 177 -20.58 -18.63 -14.63
N ARG A 178 -19.81 -19.36 -13.81
CA ARG A 178 -19.46 -18.96 -12.44
C ARG A 178 -18.52 -17.76 -12.41
N CYS A 179 -17.52 -17.74 -13.30
CA CYS A 179 -16.64 -16.59 -13.46
C CYS A 179 -17.42 -15.34 -13.88
N LEU A 180 -18.29 -15.45 -14.89
CA LEU A 180 -19.13 -14.34 -15.35
C LEU A 180 -20.10 -13.86 -14.27
N GLN A 181 -20.71 -14.78 -13.52
CA GLN A 181 -21.58 -14.44 -12.39
C GLN A 181 -20.82 -13.68 -11.29
N TRP A 182 -19.64 -14.15 -10.92
CA TRP A 182 -18.79 -13.51 -9.92
C TRP A 182 -18.33 -12.11 -10.38
N GLN A 183 -17.86 -11.98 -11.63
CA GLN A 183 -17.44 -10.71 -12.20
C GLN A 183 -18.58 -9.68 -12.31
N ALA A 184 -19.81 -10.15 -12.57
CA ALA A 184 -21.00 -9.30 -12.64
C ALA A 184 -21.62 -8.98 -11.26
N ALA A 185 -21.18 -9.65 -10.19
CA ALA A 185 -21.71 -9.42 -8.86
C ALA A 185 -21.38 -8.00 -8.36
N PRO A 186 -22.30 -7.33 -7.66
CA PRO A 186 -22.03 -6.03 -7.05
C PRO A 186 -20.82 -6.07 -6.12
N LYS A 187 -20.10 -4.95 -6.05
CA LYS A 187 -18.90 -4.79 -5.20
C LYS A 187 -19.13 -3.64 -4.24
N SER A 188 -18.96 -3.86 -2.94
CA SER A 188 -18.99 -2.79 -1.93
C SER A 188 -17.64 -2.14 -1.76
N VAL A 189 -16.55 -2.90 -1.83
CA VAL A 189 -15.19 -2.38 -1.71
C VAL A 189 -14.32 -3.01 -2.77
N VAL A 190 -13.53 -2.20 -3.45
CA VAL A 190 -12.47 -2.67 -4.34
C VAL A 190 -11.19 -1.97 -3.94
N GLY A 191 -10.12 -2.74 -3.78
CA GLY A 191 -8.84 -2.15 -3.42
C GLY A 191 -7.64 -2.94 -3.87
N ARG A 192 -6.47 -2.31 -3.74
CA ARG A 192 -5.17 -2.87 -4.09
C ARG A 192 -4.19 -2.60 -2.95
N VAL A 193 -3.39 -3.62 -2.63
CA VAL A 193 -2.20 -3.47 -1.79
C VAL A 193 -0.97 -3.68 -2.67
N GLU A 194 -0.11 -2.68 -2.71
CA GLU A 194 1.22 -2.77 -3.31
C GLU A 194 2.26 -2.95 -2.21
N ILE A 195 3.18 -3.88 -2.39
CA ILE A 195 4.24 -4.19 -1.45
C ILE A 195 5.55 -4.11 -2.22
N THR A 196 6.37 -3.11 -1.89
CA THR A 196 7.63 -2.84 -2.56
C THR A 196 8.76 -3.01 -1.57
N HIS A 197 9.81 -3.74 -1.95
CA HIS A 197 11.02 -3.74 -1.14
C HIS A 197 11.67 -2.37 -1.11
N GLY A 198 12.32 -2.05 0.00
CA GLY A 198 12.88 -0.74 0.27
C GLY A 198 14.03 -0.36 -0.66
N HIS A 199 15.15 0.05 -0.09
CA HIS A 199 16.30 0.42 -0.91
C HIS A 199 16.89 -0.81 -1.64
N SER A 200 17.04 -0.72 -2.95
CA SER A 200 17.81 -1.68 -3.76
C SER A 200 19.17 -1.09 -4.13
N VAL A 201 20.20 -1.95 -4.15
CA VAL A 201 21.56 -1.58 -4.58
C VAL A 201 21.63 -1.20 -6.06
N PHE A 202 20.60 -1.56 -6.84
CA PHE A 202 20.48 -1.21 -8.27
C PHE A 202 19.66 0.06 -8.51
N GLY A 203 19.35 0.82 -7.44
CA GLY A 203 18.49 1.99 -7.53
C GLY A 203 17.00 1.64 -7.70
N PRO A 204 16.14 2.63 -8.03
CA PRO A 204 14.69 2.42 -8.11
C PRO A 204 14.25 1.31 -9.07
N SER A 205 14.96 1.11 -10.19
CA SER A 205 14.65 0.08 -11.17
C SER A 205 14.91 -1.35 -10.68
N GLY A 206 15.71 -1.51 -9.60
CA GLY A 206 15.90 -2.79 -8.93
C GLY A 206 14.81 -3.11 -7.90
N GLN A 207 13.80 -2.23 -7.75
CA GLN A 207 12.76 -2.45 -6.76
C GLN A 207 11.75 -3.52 -7.21
N VAL A 208 11.70 -4.64 -6.49
CA VAL A 208 10.67 -5.65 -6.68
C VAL A 208 9.40 -5.20 -5.98
N THR A 209 8.31 -5.18 -6.73
CA THR A 209 6.96 -4.86 -6.23
C THR A 209 6.05 -6.06 -6.45
N LYS A 210 5.36 -6.46 -5.39
CA LYS A 210 4.23 -7.40 -5.44
C LYS A 210 2.95 -6.62 -5.23
N TRP A 211 1.86 -7.08 -5.82
CA TRP A 211 0.56 -6.50 -5.58
C TRP A 211 -0.50 -7.56 -5.43
N LEU A 212 -1.58 -7.20 -4.76
CA LEU A 212 -2.80 -7.98 -4.65
C LEU A 212 -3.98 -7.02 -4.77
N VAL A 213 -5.03 -7.48 -5.42
CA VAL A 213 -6.32 -6.78 -5.49
C VAL A 213 -7.30 -7.54 -4.61
N TRP A 214 -8.23 -6.84 -3.97
CA TRP A 214 -9.35 -7.49 -3.30
C TRP A 214 -10.66 -6.85 -3.72
N GLU A 215 -11.71 -7.67 -3.67
CA GLU A 215 -13.08 -7.28 -3.95
C GLU A 215 -13.98 -7.82 -2.84
N ASP A 216 -14.81 -6.95 -2.29
CA ASP A 216 -15.83 -7.29 -1.31
C ASP A 216 -17.20 -7.33 -2.02
N HIS A 217 -17.85 -8.49 -2.02
CA HIS A 217 -19.16 -8.69 -2.64
C HIS A 217 -20.26 -8.74 -1.56
N PRO A 218 -21.19 -7.77 -1.54
CA PRO A 218 -22.30 -7.78 -0.59
C PRO A 218 -23.13 -9.06 -0.70
N GLY A 219 -23.30 -9.74 0.43
CA GLY A 219 -24.05 -11.00 0.52
C GLY A 219 -23.25 -12.27 0.23
N ASP A 220 -21.99 -12.17 -0.17
CA ASP A 220 -21.10 -13.31 -0.39
C ASP A 220 -19.84 -13.24 0.48
N GLY A 221 -19.01 -12.21 0.30
CA GLY A 221 -17.81 -11.98 1.10
C GLY A 221 -16.64 -11.40 0.31
N ARG A 222 -15.46 -11.45 0.92
CA ARG A 222 -14.20 -10.92 0.41
C ARG A 222 -13.44 -11.98 -0.38
N TYR A 223 -12.89 -11.54 -1.51
CA TYR A 223 -11.99 -12.29 -2.36
C TYR A 223 -10.71 -11.50 -2.62
N VAL A 224 -9.58 -12.19 -2.73
CA VAL A 224 -8.30 -11.63 -3.16
C VAL A 224 -7.90 -12.24 -4.50
N ILE A 225 -7.40 -11.37 -5.37
CA ILE A 225 -6.83 -11.71 -6.67
C ILE A 225 -5.33 -11.43 -6.60
N GLY A 226 -4.54 -12.49 -6.62
CA GLY A 226 -3.08 -12.42 -6.63
C GLY A 226 -2.49 -12.34 -8.03
N MET A 227 -1.15 -12.31 -8.10
CA MET A 227 -0.39 -12.36 -9.36
C MET A 227 -0.20 -13.78 -9.92
N GLU A 228 -0.90 -14.77 -9.36
CA GLU A 228 -0.83 -16.17 -9.81
C GLU A 228 -1.36 -16.35 -11.24
N THR A 229 -0.83 -17.36 -11.93
CA THR A 229 -1.27 -17.74 -13.28
C THR A 229 -1.70 -19.20 -13.27
N PRO A 230 -2.94 -19.54 -13.68
CA PRO A 230 -4.00 -18.62 -14.11
C PRO A 230 -4.54 -17.75 -12.95
N PRO A 231 -5.02 -16.51 -13.25
CA PRO A 231 -5.55 -15.63 -12.23
C PRO A 231 -6.81 -16.23 -11.62
N ALA A 232 -6.98 -16.03 -10.32
CA ALA A 232 -8.16 -16.48 -9.60
C ALA A 232 -8.50 -15.54 -8.45
N ALA A 233 -9.78 -15.44 -8.16
CA ALA A 233 -10.30 -14.82 -6.95
C ALA A 233 -10.39 -15.90 -5.86
N VAL A 234 -9.67 -15.72 -4.76
CA VAL A 234 -9.63 -16.65 -3.63
C VAL A 234 -10.35 -16.03 -2.45
N ALA A 235 -11.32 -16.73 -1.87
CA ALA A 235 -12.05 -16.24 -0.71
C ALA A 235 -11.12 -16.11 0.50
N VAL A 236 -11.15 -14.95 1.16
CA VAL A 236 -10.34 -14.70 2.36
C VAL A 236 -11.10 -13.86 3.38
N ASP A 237 -10.94 -14.19 4.65
CA ASP A 237 -11.34 -13.33 5.75
C ASP A 237 -10.19 -12.37 6.12
N ALA A 238 -10.37 -11.59 7.18
CA ALA A 238 -9.32 -10.68 7.67
C ALA A 238 -8.01 -11.42 8.02
N ALA A 239 -8.09 -12.62 8.61
CA ALA A 239 -6.90 -13.39 8.98
C ALA A 239 -6.18 -13.94 7.74
N GLY A 240 -6.93 -14.40 6.74
CA GLY A 240 -6.43 -14.85 5.45
C GLY A 240 -5.75 -13.73 4.68
N LEU A 241 -6.40 -12.56 4.58
CA LEU A 241 -5.81 -11.38 3.93
C LEU A 241 -4.51 -10.96 4.62
N ARG A 242 -4.49 -10.94 5.95
CA ARG A 242 -3.27 -10.69 6.72
C ARG A 242 -2.17 -11.68 6.38
N ALA A 243 -2.47 -12.98 6.40
CA ALA A 243 -1.49 -14.02 6.11
C ALA A 243 -0.90 -13.91 4.69
N LEU A 244 -1.71 -13.51 3.71
CA LEU A 244 -1.26 -13.26 2.34
C LEU A 244 -0.28 -12.09 2.26
N ILE A 245 -0.60 -10.97 2.92
CA ILE A 245 0.29 -9.79 2.98
C ILE A 245 1.59 -10.15 3.71
N ASP A 246 1.51 -10.81 4.86
CA ASP A 246 2.68 -11.24 5.66
C ASP A 246 3.60 -12.14 4.83
N ARG A 247 3.04 -13.08 4.05
CA ARG A 247 3.82 -13.93 3.15
C ARG A 247 4.58 -13.12 2.10
N HIS A 248 3.92 -12.18 1.43
CA HIS A 248 4.58 -11.34 0.42
C HIS A 248 5.64 -10.41 1.02
N CYS A 249 5.41 -9.88 2.23
CA CYS A 249 6.43 -9.15 2.98
C CYS A 249 7.65 -10.04 3.26
N GLY A 250 7.45 -11.27 3.74
CA GLY A 250 8.53 -12.23 4.01
C GLY A 250 9.34 -12.56 2.75
N GLU A 251 8.66 -12.83 1.63
CA GLU A 251 9.30 -13.12 0.34
C GLU A 251 10.17 -11.94 -0.14
N LEU A 252 9.68 -10.71 -0.03
CA LEU A 252 10.43 -9.52 -0.44
C LEU A 252 11.60 -9.19 0.49
N MET A 253 11.48 -9.48 1.80
CA MET A 253 12.60 -9.36 2.73
C MET A 253 13.74 -10.33 2.40
N LEU A 254 13.42 -11.55 1.97
CA LEU A 254 14.45 -12.50 1.52
C LEU A 254 15.20 -11.98 0.28
N VAL A 255 14.50 -11.36 -0.67
CA VAL A 255 15.13 -10.72 -1.86
C VAL A 255 16.08 -9.61 -1.42
N ARG A 256 15.63 -8.72 -0.53
CA ARG A 256 16.46 -7.64 0.01
C ARG A 256 17.69 -8.17 0.74
N ASP A 257 17.53 -9.20 1.57
CA ASP A 257 18.62 -9.79 2.33
C ASP A 257 19.67 -10.41 1.39
N ASP A 258 19.24 -11.07 0.32
CA ASP A 258 20.12 -11.60 -0.73
C ASP A 258 20.88 -10.48 -1.46
N GLU A 259 20.19 -9.40 -1.86
CA GLU A 259 20.84 -8.21 -2.45
C GLU A 259 21.89 -7.61 -1.51
N SER A 260 21.59 -7.52 -0.21
CA SER A 260 22.52 -6.98 0.78
C SER A 260 23.78 -7.84 0.94
N ARG A 261 23.65 -9.16 0.81
CA ARG A 261 24.77 -10.11 0.85
C ARG A 261 25.60 -10.03 -0.42
N ALA A 262 24.96 -9.96 -1.59
CA ALA A 262 25.63 -9.80 -2.87
C ALA A 262 26.35 -8.44 -3.00
N GLY A 263 25.77 -7.37 -2.46
CA GLY A 263 26.38 -6.05 -2.36
C GLY A 263 27.62 -6.04 -1.47
N ARG A 264 27.60 -6.77 -0.35
CA ARG A 264 28.79 -7.00 0.50
C ARG A 264 29.86 -7.84 -0.19
N ALA A 265 29.47 -8.82 -1.00
CA ALA A 265 30.40 -9.66 -1.77
C ALA A 265 31.12 -8.88 -2.91
N LYS A 266 30.63 -7.70 -3.31
CA LYS A 266 31.34 -6.82 -4.26
C LYS A 266 32.45 -5.97 -3.61
N VAL A 267 32.66 -6.05 -2.30
CA VAL A 267 33.78 -5.42 -1.59
C VAL A 267 34.78 -6.51 -1.18
N SER A 268 35.46 -7.09 -2.17
CA SER A 268 36.71 -7.88 -2.12
C SER A 268 36.75 -8.65 -3.45
N VAL A 269 37.74 -8.48 -4.34
CA VAL A 269 39.02 -9.23 -4.34
C VAL A 269 40.22 -8.38 -4.80
N TYR A 270 40.10 -7.07 -5.04
CA TYR A 270 41.25 -6.25 -5.53
C TYR A 270 41.66 -5.05 -4.67
N ASP A 271 40.97 -4.72 -3.59
CA ASP A 271 41.45 -3.68 -2.66
C ASP A 271 42.18 -4.33 -1.48
N ASP A 272 43.34 -4.90 -1.78
CA ASP A 272 44.47 -5.04 -0.87
C ASP A 272 45.73 -5.36 -1.69
N GLY A 273 46.58 -4.35 -1.94
CA GLY A 273 47.96 -4.62 -2.36
C GLY A 273 48.65 -3.57 -3.24
N GLN A 274 49.30 -2.59 -2.57
CA GLN A 274 50.40 -1.72 -3.00
C GLN A 274 50.13 -0.55 -3.96
#